data_AF-A0A8T3T067-F1
#
_entry.id   AF-A0A8T3T067-F1
#
_cell.length_a   1.000
_cell.length_b   1.000
_cell.length_c   1.000
_cell.angle_alpha   90.00
_cell.angle_beta   90.00
_cell.angle_gamma   90.00
#
_symmetry.space_group_name_H-M   'P 1'
#
loop_
_entity.id
_entity.type
_entity.pdbx_description
1 polymer ?
#
loop_
_entity_poly.entity_id
_entity_poly.type
_entity_poly.pdbx_seq_one_letter_code
_entity_poly.pdbx_strand_id
1 'polypeptide(L)'
;MTDRPRAVMSRTAFLAATDELVATGDGLLAQPAWDRFREWLLASDRLLEQVWGRMDRYHLAWLNVGRGSAPPGSLLDPAETRRFITEVASAKLAVLRTMRASVERQGWTLLSDD
;
A
#
# COMPACT_ATOMS: atom_id res chain seq x y z
N MET A 1 -18.17 -25.15 17.25
CA MET A 1 -18.62 -24.43 16.03
C MET A 1 -17.66 -23.27 15.86
N THR A 2 -16.60 -23.45 15.08
CA THR A 2 -15.55 -22.44 14.90
C THR A 2 -16.11 -21.35 13.99
N ASP A 3 -16.41 -20.19 14.56
CA ASP A 3 -16.86 -19.01 13.82
C ASP A 3 -15.69 -18.56 12.91
N ARG A 4 -15.75 -18.93 11.62
CA ARG A 4 -14.79 -18.44 10.64
C ARG A 4 -15.00 -16.93 10.54
N PRO A 5 -13.96 -16.10 10.68
CA PRO A 5 -14.11 -14.66 10.48
C PRO A 5 -14.74 -14.42 9.11
N ARG A 6 -15.85 -13.66 9.09
CA ARG A 6 -16.58 -13.32 7.88
C ARG A 6 -15.62 -12.61 6.92
N ALA A 7 -15.47 -13.12 5.70
CA ALA A 7 -14.70 -12.45 4.66
C ALA A 7 -15.25 -11.02 4.48
N VAL A 8 -14.38 -10.03 4.65
CA VAL A 8 -14.74 -8.61 4.62
C VAL A 8 -14.82 -8.09 3.17
N MET A 9 -14.16 -8.79 2.24
CA MET A 9 -14.07 -8.40 0.83
C MET A 9 -13.90 -9.65 -0.05
N SER A 10 -14.47 -9.59 -1.26
CA SER A 10 -14.25 -10.65 -2.27
C SER A 10 -12.86 -10.54 -2.90
N ARG A 11 -12.38 -11.65 -3.43
CA ARG A 11 -11.12 -11.71 -4.17
C ARG A 11 -11.09 -10.75 -5.35
N THR A 12 -12.17 -10.65 -6.11
CA THR A 12 -12.26 -9.73 -7.25
C THR A 12 -12.22 -8.27 -6.81
N ALA A 13 -12.92 -7.91 -5.74
CA ALA A 13 -12.87 -6.57 -5.18
C ALA A 13 -11.45 -6.20 -4.69
N PHE A 14 -10.75 -7.14 -4.07
CA PHE A 14 -9.36 -6.93 -3.65
C PHE A 14 -8.41 -6.68 -4.84
N LEU A 15 -8.52 -7.49 -5.89
CA LEU A 15 -7.67 -7.37 -7.07
C LEU A 15 -7.93 -6.04 -7.78
N ALA A 16 -9.19 -5.65 -7.94
CA ALA A 16 -9.57 -4.36 -8.53
C ALA A 16 -9.03 -3.18 -7.70
N ALA A 17 -9.22 -3.20 -6.38
CA ALA A 17 -8.70 -2.14 -5.51
C ALA A 17 -7.17 -2.07 -5.52
N THR A 18 -6.50 -3.22 -5.64
CA THR A 18 -5.03 -3.27 -5.75
C THR A 18 -4.56 -2.71 -7.10
N ASP A 19 -5.28 -2.97 -8.19
CA ASP A 19 -5.00 -2.41 -9.52
C ASP A 19 -5.14 -0.89 -9.54
N GLU A 20 -6.17 -0.34 -8.90
CA GLU A 20 -6.35 1.11 -8.74
C GLU A 20 -5.20 1.74 -7.95
N LEU A 21 -4.74 1.10 -6.87
CA LEU A 21 -3.59 1.56 -6.09
C LEU A 21 -2.30 1.49 -6.91
N VAL A 22 -2.10 0.47 -7.75
CA VAL A 22 -0.94 0.37 -8.64
C VAL A 22 -0.97 1.50 -9.67
N ALA A 23 -2.09 1.72 -10.35
CA ALA A 23 -2.24 2.79 -11.33
C ALA A 23 -2.00 4.18 -10.71
N THR A 24 -2.53 4.41 -9.51
CA THR A 24 -2.33 5.67 -8.77
C THR A 24 -0.86 5.86 -8.39
N GLY A 25 -0.20 4.80 -7.92
CA GLY A 25 1.23 4.85 -7.58
C GLY A 25 2.12 5.09 -8.80
N ASP A 26 1.81 4.49 -9.96
CA ASP A 26 2.52 4.76 -11.21
C ASP A 26 2.35 6.24 -11.63
N GLY A 27 1.16 6.80 -11.45
CA GLY A 27 0.91 8.24 -11.62
C GLY A 27 1.76 9.11 -10.68
N LEU A 28 1.96 8.68 -9.44
CA LEU A 28 2.84 9.37 -8.48
C LEU A 28 4.31 9.32 -8.89
N LEU A 29 4.78 8.22 -9.49
CA LEU A 29 6.15 8.15 -10.01
C LEU A 29 6.35 9.11 -11.20
N ALA A 30 5.34 9.26 -12.05
CA ALA A 30 5.39 10.19 -13.18
C ALA A 30 5.31 11.66 -12.72
N GLN A 31 4.50 11.96 -11.70
CA GLN A 31 4.27 13.31 -11.19
C GLN A 31 4.24 13.30 -9.65
N PRO A 32 5.41 13.34 -8.98
CA PRO A 32 5.46 13.28 -7.53
C PRO A 32 4.81 14.51 -6.88
N ALA A 33 3.82 14.26 -6.03
CA ALA A 33 3.10 15.29 -5.27
C ALA A 33 2.83 14.80 -3.86
N TRP A 34 3.16 15.62 -2.85
CA TRP A 34 3.12 15.23 -1.44
C TRP A 34 1.72 14.82 -0.96
N ASP A 35 0.70 15.63 -1.26
CA ASP A 35 -0.67 15.35 -0.80
C ASP A 35 -1.23 14.08 -1.41
N ARG A 36 -1.05 13.89 -2.72
CA ARG A 36 -1.45 12.66 -3.41
C ARG A 36 -0.70 11.44 -2.90
N PHE A 37 0.60 11.59 -2.59
CA PHE A 37 1.39 10.53 -1.99
C PHE A 37 0.85 10.11 -0.62
N ARG A 38 0.54 11.08 0.24
CA ARG A 38 -0.05 10.83 1.56
C ARG A 38 -1.41 10.13 1.45
N GLU A 39 -2.27 10.59 0.56
CA GLU A 39 -3.59 9.97 0.31
C GLU A 39 -3.44 8.52 -0.18
N TRP A 40 -2.51 8.27 -1.10
CA TRP A 40 -2.22 6.93 -1.61
C TRP A 40 -1.63 5.98 -0.56
N LEU A 41 -0.83 6.48 0.38
CA LEU A 41 -0.40 5.70 1.54
C LEU A 41 -1.59 5.28 2.39
N LEU A 42 -2.45 6.24 2.78
CA LEU A 42 -3.64 5.97 3.60
C LEU A 42 -4.62 5.02 2.92
N ALA A 43 -4.83 5.15 1.61
CA ALA A 43 -5.69 4.26 0.85
C ALA A 43 -5.17 2.82 0.84
N SER A 44 -3.86 2.65 0.68
CA SER A 44 -3.24 1.33 0.76
C SER A 44 -3.30 0.72 2.15
N ASP A 45 -3.05 1.51 3.20
CA ASP A 45 -3.13 1.01 4.57
C ASP A 45 -4.55 0.53 4.90
N ARG A 46 -5.58 1.28 4.47
CA ARG A 46 -6.99 0.88 4.61
C ARG A 46 -7.30 -0.43 3.90
N LEU A 47 -6.82 -0.60 2.66
CA LEU A 47 -7.03 -1.84 1.92
C LEU A 47 -6.40 -3.04 2.64
N LEU A 48 -5.15 -2.87 3.11
CA LEU A 48 -4.44 -3.94 3.81
C LEU A 48 -5.09 -4.26 5.17
N GLU A 49 -5.52 -3.24 5.90
CA GLU A 49 -6.22 -3.41 7.17
C GLU A 49 -7.55 -4.17 7.02
N GLN A 50 -8.28 -3.96 5.92
CA GLN A 50 -9.53 -4.69 5.65
C GLN A 50 -9.32 -6.20 5.45
N VAL A 51 -8.18 -6.59 4.85
CA VAL A 51 -7.91 -7.99 4.50
C VAL A 51 -7.14 -8.74 5.57
N TRP A 52 -6.18 -8.08 6.22
CA TRP A 52 -5.29 -8.70 7.22
C TRP A 52 -5.55 -8.23 8.64
N GLY A 53 -6.51 -7.34 8.86
CA GLY A 53 -6.77 -6.70 10.14
C GLY A 53 -5.74 -5.61 10.46
N ARG A 54 -5.89 -4.99 11.63
CA ARG A 54 -4.96 -3.95 12.10
C ARG A 54 -3.56 -4.54 12.24
N MET A 55 -2.67 -4.16 11.34
CA MET A 55 -1.31 -4.70 11.29
C MET A 55 -0.43 -3.98 12.33
N ASP A 56 0.22 -4.74 13.22
CA ASP A 56 1.07 -4.19 14.27
C ASP A 56 2.21 -3.31 13.72
N ARG A 57 2.72 -2.42 14.60
CA ARG A 57 3.93 -1.57 14.53
C ARG A 57 5.17 -2.09 13.78
N TYR A 58 5.24 -3.36 13.43
CA TYR A 58 6.26 -3.91 12.51
C TYR A 58 5.97 -3.62 11.03
N HIS A 59 4.74 -3.30 10.64
CA HIS A 59 4.43 -2.77 9.30
C HIS A 59 4.81 -1.29 9.16
N LEU A 60 4.88 -0.55 10.27
CA LEU A 60 5.57 0.74 10.27
C LEU A 60 7.04 0.56 9.90
N ALA A 61 7.72 -0.53 10.30
CA ALA A 61 9.09 -0.83 9.87
C ALA A 61 9.21 -1.06 8.34
N TRP A 62 8.11 -1.38 7.68
CA TRP A 62 7.99 -1.53 6.24
C TRP A 62 7.71 -0.19 5.54
N LEU A 63 6.91 0.68 6.17
CA LEU A 63 6.80 2.13 5.87
C LEU A 63 8.09 2.91 6.21
N ASN A 64 9.05 2.26 6.88
CA ASN A 64 10.36 2.80 7.23
C ASN A 64 11.43 2.48 6.16
N VAL A 65 11.03 2.05 4.96
CA VAL A 65 11.74 2.47 3.74
C VAL A 65 11.71 4.00 3.77
N GLY A 66 12.79 4.57 4.28
CA GLY A 66 12.88 5.97 4.64
C GLY A 66 13.04 6.30 6.13
N ARG A 67 13.41 5.37 7.03
CA ARG A 67 13.79 5.76 8.42
C ARG A 67 15.14 6.52 8.50
N GLY A 68 15.85 6.69 7.38
CA GLY A 68 16.88 7.72 7.20
C GLY A 68 16.32 9.05 6.67
N SER A 69 15.08 9.06 6.22
CA SER A 69 14.30 10.19 5.74
C SER A 69 13.11 10.39 6.68
N ALA A 70 13.40 10.87 7.90
CA ALA A 70 12.38 11.58 8.66
C ALA A 70 11.69 12.58 7.71
N PRO A 71 10.37 12.85 7.81
CA PRO A 71 9.87 14.13 7.34
C PRO A 71 10.70 15.15 8.12
N PRO A 72 11.61 15.90 7.48
CA PRO A 72 12.48 16.72 8.27
C PRO A 72 11.60 17.79 8.89
N GLY A 73 11.87 18.07 10.16
CA GLY A 73 11.49 19.34 10.78
C GLY A 73 12.18 20.54 10.12
N SER A 74 12.94 20.31 9.04
CA SER A 74 13.42 21.29 8.08
C SER A 74 12.60 21.12 6.80
N LEU A 75 12.14 22.21 6.21
CA LEU A 75 11.56 22.23 4.86
C LEU A 75 12.45 21.41 3.92
N LEU A 76 12.05 20.20 3.52
CA LEU A 76 12.71 19.50 2.42
C LEU A 76 12.69 20.47 1.24
N ASP A 77 13.83 20.66 0.59
CA ASP A 77 13.80 21.27 -0.73
C ASP A 77 12.90 20.40 -1.63
N PRO A 78 12.10 21.00 -2.54
CA PRO A 78 11.30 20.26 -3.51
C PRO A 78 12.00 19.07 -4.18
N ALA A 79 13.32 19.11 -4.40
CA ALA A 79 14.05 17.96 -4.95
C ALA A 79 14.11 16.75 -4.01
N GLU A 80 14.36 16.98 -2.72
CA GLU A 80 14.43 15.91 -1.73
C GLU A 80 13.06 15.30 -1.47
N THR A 81 12.00 16.13 -1.45
CA THR A 81 10.61 15.65 -1.37
C THR A 81 10.28 14.72 -2.53
N ARG A 82 10.64 15.11 -3.76
CA ARG A 82 10.41 14.28 -4.95
C ARG A 82 11.15 12.96 -4.86
N ARG A 83 12.43 12.98 -4.46
CA ARG A 83 13.23 11.76 -4.29
C ARG A 83 12.62 10.82 -3.25
N PHE A 84 12.23 11.35 -2.10
CA PHE A 84 11.58 10.58 -1.04
C PHE A 84 10.29 9.91 -1.54
N ILE A 85 9.40 10.67 -2.19
CA ILE A 85 8.17 10.13 -2.77
C ILE A 85 8.49 9.00 -3.76
N THR A 86 9.43 9.22 -4.68
CA THR A 86 9.82 8.22 -5.67
C THR A 86 10.35 6.94 -5.04
N GLU A 87 11.23 7.04 -4.04
CA GLU A 87 11.80 5.88 -3.35
C GLU A 87 10.71 5.06 -2.64
N VAL A 88 9.85 5.72 -1.86
CA VAL A 88 8.79 5.04 -1.12
C VAL A 88 7.72 4.46 -2.04
N ALA A 89 7.28 5.24 -3.04
CA ALA A 89 6.27 4.80 -4.00
C ALA A 89 6.76 3.60 -4.81
N SER A 90 8.01 3.61 -5.26
CA SER A 90 8.61 2.48 -6.00
C SER A 90 8.62 1.20 -5.17
N ALA A 91 9.08 1.28 -3.92
CA ALA A 91 9.13 0.12 -3.03
C ALA A 91 7.74 -0.47 -2.75
N LYS A 92 6.77 0.40 -2.46
CA LYS A 92 5.40 -0.03 -2.17
C LYS A 92 4.67 -0.56 -3.40
N LEU A 93 4.92 0.00 -4.58
CA LEU A 93 4.41 -0.55 -5.86
C LEU A 93 4.93 -1.95 -6.14
N ALA A 94 6.22 -2.21 -5.92
CA ALA A 94 6.79 -3.55 -6.11
C ALA A 94 6.05 -4.59 -5.26
N VAL A 95 5.64 -4.20 -4.05
CA VAL A 95 4.91 -5.12 -3.18
C VAL A 95 3.46 -5.23 -3.56
N LEU A 96 2.77 -4.13 -3.86
CA LEU A 96 1.37 -4.20 -4.32
C LEU A 96 1.24 -5.13 -5.52
N ARG A 97 2.18 -5.04 -6.48
CA ARG A 97 2.24 -5.94 -7.64
C ARG A 97 2.52 -7.39 -7.25
N THR A 98 3.47 -7.62 -6.34
CA THR A 98 3.80 -8.97 -5.85
C THR A 98 2.62 -9.61 -5.13
N MET A 99 1.97 -8.85 -4.25
CA MET A 99 0.80 -9.25 -3.48
C MET A 99 -0.38 -9.56 -4.41
N ARG A 100 -0.69 -8.65 -5.35
CA ARG A 100 -1.71 -8.87 -6.39
C ARG A 100 -1.48 -10.19 -7.11
N ALA A 101 -0.27 -10.39 -7.63
CA ALA A 101 0.09 -11.59 -8.38
C ALA A 101 0.03 -12.87 -7.49
N SER A 102 0.34 -12.76 -6.20
CA SER A 102 0.21 -13.86 -5.26
C SER A 102 -1.27 -14.24 -5.05
N VAL A 103 -2.13 -13.26 -4.77
CA VAL A 103 -3.57 -13.49 -4.57
C VAL A 103 -4.26 -13.97 -5.85
N GLU A 104 -3.82 -13.48 -7.01
CA GLU A 104 -4.29 -13.94 -8.32
C GLU A 104 -3.92 -15.39 -8.64
N ARG A 105 -2.78 -15.90 -8.14
CA ARG A 105 -2.38 -17.29 -8.37
C ARG A 105 -2.87 -18.26 -7.30
N GLN A 106 -2.87 -17.83 -6.04
CA GLN A 106 -2.99 -18.72 -4.88
C GLN A 106 -4.27 -18.49 -4.07
N GLY A 107 -4.99 -17.39 -4.35
CA GLY A 107 -6.08 -16.94 -3.49
C GLY A 107 -5.58 -16.43 -2.13
N TRP A 108 -6.51 -16.14 -1.23
CA TRP A 108 -6.20 -15.82 0.16
C TRP A 108 -7.36 -16.23 1.05
N THR A 109 -7.09 -16.92 2.16
CA THR A 109 -8.12 -17.52 3.03
C THR A 109 -9.03 -16.53 3.73
N LEU A 110 -8.64 -15.25 3.81
CA LEU A 110 -9.49 -14.17 4.38
C LEU A 110 -10.33 -13.44 3.33
N LEU A 111 -10.10 -13.71 2.04
CA LEU A 111 -10.95 -13.22 0.95
C LEU A 111 -12.00 -14.28 0.65
N SER A 112 -13.22 -13.85 0.32
CA SER A 112 -14.21 -14.77 -0.24
C SER A 112 -13.91 -15.00 -1.72
N ASP A 113 -14.22 -16.20 -2.18
CA ASP A 113 -14.49 -16.41 -3.60
C ASP A 113 -15.76 -15.63 -3.99
N ASP A 114 -15.90 -15.29 -5.27
CA ASP A 114 -17.13 -14.68 -5.79
C ASP A 114 -18.28 -15.70 -5.83
#